data_AF-A0AAW5LJP0-F1
#
_entry.id   AF-A0AAW5LJP0-F1
#
_cell.length_a   1.000
_cell.length_b   1.000
_cell.length_c   1.000
_cell.angle_alpha   90.00
_cell.angle_beta   90.00
_cell.angle_gamma   90.00
#
_symmetry.space_group_name_H-M   'P 1'
#
loop_
_entity.id
_entity.type
_entity.pdbx_description
1 polymer ?
#
loop_
_entity_poly.entity_id
_entity_poly.type
_entity_poly.pdbx_seq_one_letter_code
_entity_poly.pdbx_strand_id
1 'polypeptide(L)'
;MKIAIVGSGNGAVTAALDMISKGHEVKLYCRNQSIHKFDKAFERGGFDFINEGEKTFVKFTDISDDMSYVLKDAEVIQMIIPSSFIEHYAKTMAPLINNDQLILFNIAAAMGSIRFINVLEKKHIETMPKFAELNTLTYGTRVDYDKAEVNLSLNVQKVHFSTYDKSYLTESFKTIKELYPYIVKEESLWKTNLENGNPEVHPGPTLLNVGRIDYADEFALYKEGITPHTLKLLHAVELERLSLGRKLGFELNTAKGARIERGYLSNDDEDEPLNKLFNTSPVFSQINGPNEVENRYLTEDIAYGLVLWSSLGKVIGVPTPNIDAIIVIASTILERDFYTEGLTVESLGLEKLGLE
;
A
#
# COMPACT_ATOMS: atom_id res chain seq x y z
N MET A 1 13.71 5.71 -18.88
CA MET A 1 12.50 4.87 -18.92
C MET A 1 11.28 5.75 -19.06
N LYS A 2 10.26 5.26 -19.76
CA LYS A 2 8.91 5.82 -19.83
C LYS A 2 8.04 5.19 -18.74
N ILE A 3 7.53 6.00 -17.84
CA ILE A 3 6.81 5.57 -16.64
C ILE A 3 5.40 6.14 -16.67
N ALA A 4 4.41 5.27 -16.59
CA ALA A 4 3.03 5.66 -16.34
C ALA A 4 2.73 5.52 -14.85
N ILE A 5 2.08 6.52 -14.26
CA ILE A 5 1.59 6.47 -12.88
C ILE A 5 0.08 6.45 -12.91
N VAL A 6 -0.51 5.38 -12.40
CA VAL A 6 -1.96 5.23 -12.28
C VAL A 6 -2.35 5.58 -10.86
N GLY A 7 -2.99 6.74 -10.70
CA GLY A 7 -3.38 7.29 -9.40
C GLY A 7 -3.04 8.78 -9.32
N SER A 8 -3.78 9.49 -8.46
CA SER A 8 -3.64 10.94 -8.29
C SER A 8 -3.74 11.34 -6.81
N GLY A 9 -3.31 10.44 -5.93
CA GLY A 9 -3.22 10.67 -4.48
C GLY A 9 -1.82 11.07 -4.07
N ASN A 10 -1.59 11.19 -2.75
CA ASN A 10 -0.31 11.64 -2.19
C ASN A 10 0.90 10.88 -2.78
N GLY A 11 0.90 9.55 -2.66
CA GLY A 11 2.00 8.73 -3.15
C GLY A 11 2.20 8.80 -4.67
N ALA A 12 1.13 8.99 -5.45
CA ALA A 12 1.19 8.98 -6.91
C ALA A 12 1.85 10.25 -7.45
N VAL A 13 1.47 11.42 -6.91
CA VAL A 13 2.11 12.69 -7.28
C VAL A 13 3.57 12.68 -6.82
N THR A 14 3.85 12.22 -5.60
CA THR A 14 5.24 12.09 -5.11
C THR A 14 6.10 11.19 -5.98
N ALA A 15 5.57 10.02 -6.38
CA ALA A 15 6.25 9.15 -7.32
C ALA A 15 6.53 9.86 -8.66
N ALA A 16 5.59 10.65 -9.16
CA ALA A 16 5.79 11.38 -10.42
C ALA A 16 6.95 12.37 -10.32
N LEU A 17 6.98 13.18 -9.26
CA LEU A 17 8.02 14.17 -9.05
C LEU A 17 9.38 13.52 -8.81
N ASP A 18 9.44 12.44 -8.03
CA ASP A 18 10.67 11.68 -7.78
C ASP A 18 11.22 11.05 -9.07
N MET A 19 10.36 10.40 -9.87
CA MET A 19 10.77 9.81 -11.14
C MET A 19 11.25 10.87 -12.16
N ILE A 20 10.61 12.03 -12.22
CA ILE A 20 11.07 13.15 -13.07
C ILE A 20 12.41 13.68 -12.59
N SER A 21 12.59 13.83 -11.27
CA SER A 21 13.84 14.29 -10.66
C SER A 21 15.01 13.32 -10.94
N LYS A 22 14.72 12.04 -11.15
CA LYS A 22 15.66 11.00 -11.58
C LYS A 22 15.88 10.93 -13.09
N GLY A 23 15.24 11.81 -13.88
CA GLY A 23 15.44 11.92 -15.33
C GLY A 23 14.58 10.96 -16.17
N HIS A 24 13.49 10.43 -15.62
CA HIS A 24 12.55 9.59 -16.36
C HIS A 24 11.47 10.42 -17.07
N GLU A 25 10.90 9.88 -18.15
CA GLU A 25 9.70 10.43 -18.79
C GLU A 25 8.47 9.90 -18.06
N VAL A 26 7.61 10.79 -17.56
CA VAL A 26 6.50 10.42 -16.67
C VAL A 26 5.18 11.01 -17.15
N LYS A 27 4.14 10.17 -17.15
CA LYS A 27 2.74 10.58 -17.31
C LYS A 27 1.92 10.11 -16.11
N LEU A 28 1.02 10.94 -15.62
CA LEU A 28 0.15 10.59 -14.50
C LEU A 28 -1.33 10.56 -14.92
N TYR A 29 -2.01 9.48 -14.58
CA TYR A 29 -3.45 9.34 -14.74
C TYR A 29 -4.20 9.87 -13.53
N CYS A 30 -5.07 10.85 -13.76
CA CYS A 30 -6.02 11.37 -12.79
C CYS A 30 -7.43 11.28 -13.37
N ARG A 31 -8.39 10.75 -12.61
CA ARG A 31 -9.79 10.73 -13.06
C ARG A 31 -10.29 12.14 -13.30
N ASN A 32 -11.05 12.36 -14.37
CA ASN A 32 -11.62 13.67 -14.73
C ASN A 32 -12.25 14.40 -13.53
N GLN A 33 -13.08 13.70 -12.74
CA GLN A 33 -13.72 14.26 -11.55
C GLN A 33 -12.77 14.81 -10.47
N SER A 34 -11.47 14.50 -10.56
CA SER A 34 -10.41 14.92 -9.63
C SER A 34 -9.33 15.76 -10.31
N ILE A 35 -9.42 16.03 -11.61
CA ILE A 35 -8.39 16.75 -12.36
C ILE A 35 -8.24 18.19 -11.87
N HIS A 36 -9.33 18.82 -11.43
CA HIS A 36 -9.36 20.18 -10.85
C HIS A 36 -8.41 20.35 -9.66
N LYS A 37 -8.04 19.27 -8.96
CA LYS A 37 -7.05 19.32 -7.88
C LYS A 37 -5.67 19.79 -8.37
N PHE A 38 -5.40 19.66 -9.67
CA PHE A 38 -4.15 20.03 -10.29
C PHE A 38 -4.15 21.45 -10.86
N ASP A 39 -5.24 22.22 -10.73
CA ASP A 39 -5.37 23.57 -11.30
C ASP A 39 -4.19 24.48 -10.90
N LYS A 40 -3.80 24.45 -9.60
CA LYS A 40 -2.65 25.21 -9.12
C LYS A 40 -1.33 24.76 -9.74
N ALA A 41 -1.15 23.45 -9.92
CA ALA A 41 0.06 22.91 -10.56
C ALA A 41 0.12 23.29 -12.04
N PHE A 42 -1.01 23.31 -12.75
CA PHE A 42 -1.08 23.77 -14.14
C PHE A 42 -0.79 25.27 -14.26
N GLU A 43 -1.32 26.10 -13.36
CA GLU A 43 -1.03 27.54 -13.32
C GLU A 43 0.47 27.80 -13.11
N ARG A 44 1.10 27.04 -12.20
CA ARG A 44 2.52 27.17 -11.86
C ARG A 44 3.46 26.49 -12.86
N GLY A 45 2.95 25.56 -13.67
CA GLY A 45 3.74 24.68 -14.53
C GLY A 45 4.50 23.58 -13.78
N GLY A 46 4.09 23.21 -12.56
CA GLY A 46 4.77 22.22 -11.74
C GLY A 46 4.47 22.32 -10.25
N PHE A 47 5.33 21.67 -9.45
CA PHE A 47 5.19 21.53 -8.00
C PHE A 47 6.44 21.98 -7.26
N ASP A 48 6.25 22.53 -6.06
CA ASP A 48 7.31 22.56 -5.06
C ASP A 48 7.46 21.16 -4.47
N PHE A 49 8.61 20.52 -4.68
CA PHE A 49 8.93 19.20 -4.13
C PHE A 49 9.91 19.35 -2.97
N ILE A 50 9.44 19.08 -1.76
CA ILE A 50 10.22 19.08 -0.53
C ILE A 50 10.57 17.63 -0.21
N ASN A 51 11.80 17.24 -0.51
CA ASN A 51 12.32 15.91 -0.22
C ASN A 51 13.21 15.96 1.02
N GLU A 52 12.73 15.43 2.14
CA GLU A 52 13.46 15.36 3.42
C GLU A 52 14.05 16.72 3.86
N GLY A 53 13.30 17.79 3.60
CA GLY A 53 13.65 19.17 3.96
C GLY A 53 14.28 20.00 2.84
N GLU A 54 14.75 19.37 1.75
CA GLU A 54 15.28 20.07 0.58
C GLU A 54 14.14 20.43 -0.38
N LYS A 55 13.93 21.74 -0.61
CA LYS A 55 12.88 22.24 -1.51
C LYS A 55 13.45 22.51 -2.91
N THR A 56 12.84 21.88 -3.92
CA THR A 56 13.12 22.10 -5.34
C THR A 56 11.83 22.34 -6.10
N PHE A 57 11.87 23.07 -7.22
CA PHE A 57 10.70 23.21 -8.10
C PHE A 57 10.81 22.23 -9.27
N VAL A 58 9.86 21.31 -9.38
CA VAL A 58 9.83 20.27 -10.42
C VAL A 58 8.75 20.63 -11.44
N LYS A 59 9.18 20.85 -12.69
CA LYS A 59 8.26 21.10 -13.81
C LYS A 59 7.55 19.81 -14.17
N PHE A 60 6.24 19.76 -13.93
CA PHE A 60 5.42 18.60 -14.27
C PHE A 60 3.96 18.98 -14.42
N THR A 61 3.44 18.79 -15.63
CA THR A 61 2.03 19.01 -15.98
C THR A 61 1.49 17.94 -16.92
N ASP A 62 2.23 16.85 -17.16
CA ASP A 62 1.81 15.74 -18.01
C ASP A 62 0.86 14.80 -17.24
N ILE A 63 -0.33 15.35 -16.96
CA ILE A 63 -1.37 14.79 -16.12
C ILE A 63 -2.66 14.75 -16.94
N SER A 64 -3.27 13.58 -17.06
CA SER A 64 -4.41 13.38 -17.96
C SER A 64 -5.44 12.43 -17.38
N ASP A 65 -6.69 12.60 -17.79
CA ASP A 65 -7.79 11.66 -17.57
C ASP A 65 -7.98 10.66 -18.72
N ASP A 66 -7.13 10.70 -19.74
CA ASP A 66 -7.06 9.71 -20.81
C ASP A 66 -6.05 8.61 -20.45
N MET A 67 -6.58 7.45 -20.04
CA MET A 67 -5.77 6.28 -19.71
C MET A 67 -4.94 5.78 -20.92
N SER A 68 -5.48 5.87 -22.13
CA SER A 68 -4.75 5.42 -23.33
C SER A 68 -3.53 6.30 -23.59
N TYR A 69 -3.65 7.61 -23.39
CA TYR A 69 -2.54 8.54 -23.53
C TYR A 69 -1.45 8.29 -22.47
N VAL A 70 -1.85 8.07 -21.22
CA VAL A 70 -0.94 7.85 -20.09
C VAL A 70 -0.15 6.54 -20.24
N LEU A 71 -0.80 5.46 -20.68
CA LEU A 71 -0.17 4.16 -20.84
C LEU A 71 0.66 4.03 -22.13
N LYS A 72 0.51 4.97 -23.08
CA LYS A 72 1.18 4.91 -24.37
C LYS A 72 2.70 4.87 -24.20
N ASP A 73 3.32 3.82 -24.74
CA ASP A 73 4.75 3.52 -24.72
C ASP A 73 5.35 3.34 -23.31
N ALA A 74 4.54 3.19 -22.26
CA ALA A 74 5.04 3.01 -20.90
C ALA A 74 5.76 1.66 -20.77
N GLU A 75 6.99 1.68 -20.27
CA GLU A 75 7.79 0.48 -19.96
C GLU A 75 7.42 -0.04 -18.57
N VAL A 76 7.23 0.88 -17.61
CA VAL A 76 6.80 0.59 -16.23
C VAL A 76 5.52 1.35 -15.95
N ILE A 77 4.50 0.63 -15.47
CA ILE A 77 3.24 1.19 -15.00
C ILE A 77 3.18 1.04 -13.48
N GLN A 78 3.23 2.15 -12.75
CA GLN A 78 3.10 2.15 -11.30
C GLN A 78 1.65 2.35 -10.89
N MET A 79 1.06 1.31 -10.29
CA MET A 79 -0.24 1.38 -9.63
C MET A 79 -0.05 1.97 -8.23
N ILE A 80 -0.49 3.21 -8.02
CA ILE A 80 -0.40 3.92 -6.72
C ILE A 80 -1.79 4.41 -6.34
N ILE A 81 -2.61 3.45 -5.89
CA ILE A 81 -4.04 3.59 -5.65
C ILE A 81 -4.44 2.88 -4.34
N PRO A 82 -5.59 3.21 -3.74
CA PRO A 82 -6.17 2.36 -2.71
C PRO A 82 -6.46 0.96 -3.27
N SER A 83 -6.29 -0.07 -2.45
CA SER A 83 -6.46 -1.48 -2.82
C SER A 83 -7.88 -1.79 -3.30
N SER A 84 -8.88 -1.01 -2.89
CA SER A 84 -10.27 -1.15 -3.35
C SER A 84 -10.50 -0.78 -4.82
N PHE A 85 -9.55 -0.11 -5.47
CA PHE A 85 -9.68 0.30 -6.87
C PHE A 85 -8.93 -0.61 -7.87
N ILE A 86 -8.24 -1.66 -7.42
CA ILE A 86 -7.43 -2.51 -8.30
C ILE A 86 -8.26 -3.07 -9.46
N GLU A 87 -9.42 -3.67 -9.19
CA GLU A 87 -10.28 -4.23 -10.26
C GLU A 87 -10.84 -3.16 -11.18
N HIS A 88 -11.13 -1.96 -10.66
CA HIS A 88 -11.63 -0.85 -11.47
C HIS A 88 -10.58 -0.42 -12.50
N TYR A 89 -9.34 -0.21 -12.06
CA TYR A 89 -8.26 0.17 -12.95
C TYR A 89 -7.84 -0.97 -13.86
N ALA A 90 -7.75 -2.21 -13.37
CA ALA A 90 -7.48 -3.38 -14.20
C ALA A 90 -8.49 -3.49 -15.36
N LYS A 91 -9.79 -3.27 -15.12
CA LYS A 91 -10.82 -3.29 -16.17
C LYS A 91 -10.62 -2.22 -17.22
N THR A 92 -10.17 -1.03 -16.80
CA THR A 92 -9.96 0.14 -17.66
C THR A 92 -8.68 0.00 -18.47
N MET A 93 -7.64 -0.58 -17.87
CA MET A 93 -6.32 -0.78 -18.48
C MET A 93 -6.25 -2.01 -19.37
N ALA A 94 -7.06 -3.05 -19.11
CA ALA A 94 -7.04 -4.32 -19.83
C ALA A 94 -6.94 -4.24 -21.36
N PRO A 95 -7.66 -3.34 -22.08
CA PRO A 95 -7.54 -3.25 -23.54
C PRO A 95 -6.35 -2.40 -24.03
N LEU A 96 -5.58 -1.78 -23.12
CA LEU A 96 -4.54 -0.79 -23.42
C LEU A 96 -3.12 -1.29 -23.13
N ILE A 97 -3.00 -2.39 -22.39
CA ILE A 97 -1.72 -2.97 -21.97
C ILE A 97 -1.14 -3.88 -23.05
N ASN A 98 0.18 -4.13 -22.98
CA ASN A 98 0.90 -5.08 -23.85
C ASN A 98 1.90 -5.94 -23.04
N ASN A 99 2.44 -6.99 -23.66
CA ASN A 99 3.30 -7.99 -23.00
C ASN A 99 4.67 -7.45 -22.56
N ASP A 100 5.13 -6.34 -23.12
CA ASP A 100 6.46 -5.80 -22.84
C ASP A 100 6.48 -4.90 -21.59
N GLN A 101 5.32 -4.65 -20.98
CA GLN A 101 5.18 -3.76 -19.83
C GLN A 101 5.39 -4.49 -18.50
N LEU A 102 5.89 -3.74 -17.51
CA LEU A 102 5.92 -4.16 -16.11
C LEU A 102 4.91 -3.33 -15.30
N ILE A 103 3.90 -3.98 -14.73
CA ILE A 103 2.94 -3.37 -13.80
C ILE A 103 3.45 -3.57 -12.38
N LEU A 104 3.80 -2.47 -11.70
CA LEU A 104 4.27 -2.43 -10.32
C LEU A 104 3.17 -1.91 -9.39
N PHE A 105 2.75 -2.71 -8.43
CA PHE A 105 1.89 -2.28 -7.32
C PHE A 105 2.74 -1.65 -6.22
N ASN A 106 2.92 -0.33 -6.29
CA ASN A 106 3.59 0.47 -5.27
C ASN A 106 2.55 1.00 -4.26
N ILE A 107 1.98 0.07 -3.51
CA ILE A 107 0.89 0.27 -2.53
C ILE A 107 1.12 -0.62 -1.31
N ALA A 108 0.24 -0.53 -0.31
CA ALA A 108 0.16 -1.57 0.72
C ALA A 108 -0.31 -2.88 0.06
N ALA A 109 0.48 -3.95 0.20
CA ALA A 109 0.24 -5.18 -0.55
C ALA A 109 -1.14 -5.79 -0.26
N ALA A 110 -1.80 -6.23 -1.33
CA ALA A 110 -3.18 -6.72 -1.34
C ALA A 110 -3.44 -7.65 -2.55
N MET A 111 -2.45 -8.49 -2.89
CA MET A 111 -2.45 -9.43 -4.03
C MET A 111 -2.83 -8.78 -5.36
N GLY A 112 -2.27 -7.60 -5.61
CA GLY A 112 -2.65 -6.78 -6.77
C GLY A 112 -2.48 -7.50 -8.11
N SER A 113 -1.42 -8.29 -8.24
CA SER A 113 -1.09 -9.03 -9.46
C SER A 113 -2.19 -10.03 -9.82
N ILE A 114 -2.55 -10.90 -8.87
CA ILE A 114 -3.55 -11.95 -9.10
C ILE A 114 -4.93 -11.35 -9.35
N ARG A 115 -5.28 -10.29 -8.62
CA ARG A 115 -6.54 -9.56 -8.83
C ARG A 115 -6.62 -8.95 -10.22
N PHE A 116 -5.51 -8.42 -10.73
CA PHE A 116 -5.43 -7.91 -12.10
C PHE A 116 -5.56 -9.04 -13.12
N ILE A 117 -4.84 -10.16 -12.92
CA ILE A 117 -4.90 -11.35 -13.78
C ILE A 117 -6.34 -11.88 -13.87
N ASN A 118 -7.05 -12.01 -12.74
CA ASN A 118 -8.45 -12.45 -12.71
C ASN A 118 -9.37 -11.55 -13.56
N VAL A 119 -9.08 -10.25 -13.63
CA VAL A 119 -9.81 -9.32 -14.51
C VAL A 119 -9.48 -9.57 -15.99
N LEU A 120 -8.22 -9.86 -16.33
CA LEU A 120 -7.81 -10.21 -17.70
C LEU A 120 -8.47 -11.51 -18.16
N GLU A 121 -8.42 -12.55 -17.32
CA GLU A 121 -9.07 -13.84 -17.56
C GLU A 121 -10.58 -13.66 -17.79
N LYS A 122 -11.26 -12.92 -16.91
CA LYS A 122 -12.70 -12.64 -17.03
C LYS A 122 -13.07 -11.86 -18.29
N LYS A 123 -12.14 -11.04 -18.81
CA LYS A 123 -12.32 -10.28 -20.06
C LYS A 123 -11.81 -11.02 -21.29
N HIS A 124 -11.31 -12.25 -21.14
CA HIS A 124 -10.69 -13.04 -22.20
C HIS A 124 -9.55 -12.28 -22.92
N ILE A 125 -8.74 -11.56 -22.16
CA ILE A 125 -7.55 -10.87 -22.66
C ILE A 125 -6.35 -11.82 -22.54
N GLU A 126 -5.70 -12.11 -23.66
CA GLU A 126 -4.52 -13.00 -23.72
C GLU A 126 -3.22 -12.28 -23.36
N THR A 127 -3.19 -10.95 -23.46
CA THR A 127 -2.03 -10.12 -23.08
C THR A 127 -1.73 -10.31 -21.59
N MET A 128 -0.47 -10.63 -21.28
CA MET A 128 0.02 -10.89 -19.93
C MET A 128 1.31 -10.10 -19.68
N PRO A 129 1.22 -8.86 -19.16
CA PRO A 129 2.40 -8.11 -18.76
C PRO A 129 3.08 -8.77 -17.55
N LYS A 130 4.28 -8.31 -17.22
CA LYS A 130 4.95 -8.69 -15.96
C LYS A 130 4.27 -7.98 -14.79
N PHE A 131 4.10 -8.67 -13.67
CA PHE A 131 3.49 -8.10 -12.46
C PHE A 131 4.43 -8.16 -11.27
N ALA A 132 4.59 -7.05 -10.57
CA ALA A 132 5.39 -6.94 -9.37
C ALA A 132 4.64 -6.22 -8.25
N GLU A 133 4.94 -6.58 -7.00
CA GLU A 133 4.32 -5.99 -5.81
C GLU A 133 5.37 -5.53 -4.82
N LEU A 134 5.06 -4.41 -4.17
CA LEU A 134 5.74 -3.95 -2.97
C LEU A 134 4.86 -4.22 -1.75
N ASN A 135 5.47 -4.47 -0.59
CA ASN A 135 4.72 -4.69 0.66
C ASN A 135 4.07 -3.41 1.21
N THR A 136 4.59 -2.25 0.83
CA THR A 136 4.15 -0.91 1.26
C THR A 136 4.48 0.12 0.20
N LEU A 137 3.82 1.28 0.26
CA LEU A 137 4.21 2.47 -0.49
C LEU A 137 5.65 2.88 -0.14
N THR A 138 6.44 3.26 -1.14
CA THR A 138 7.86 3.65 -1.00
C THR A 138 8.09 4.99 -0.31
N TYR A 139 7.02 5.70 0.08
CA TYR A 139 7.07 7.08 0.54
C TYR A 139 6.17 7.32 1.76
N GLY A 140 6.67 8.06 2.75
CA GLY A 140 5.86 8.82 3.71
C GLY A 140 5.67 10.24 3.21
N THR A 141 4.48 10.58 2.69
CA THR A 141 4.29 11.82 1.95
C THR A 141 2.87 12.40 2.01
N ARG A 142 2.77 13.71 1.77
CA ARG A 142 1.54 14.50 1.67
C ARG A 142 1.63 15.51 0.54
N VAL A 143 0.53 15.70 -0.18
CA VAL A 143 0.38 16.71 -1.23
C VAL A 143 -0.58 17.78 -0.73
N ASP A 144 -0.17 19.03 -0.79
CA ASP A 144 -1.01 20.22 -0.67
C ASP A 144 -1.33 20.70 -2.09
N TYR A 145 -2.52 20.32 -2.59
CA TYR A 145 -2.97 20.62 -3.94
C TYR A 145 -3.21 22.12 -4.15
N ASP A 146 -3.70 22.83 -3.13
CA ASP A 146 -4.00 24.25 -3.21
C ASP A 146 -2.73 25.11 -3.36
N LYS A 147 -1.60 24.59 -2.87
CA LYS A 147 -0.28 25.20 -3.06
C LYS A 147 0.53 24.58 -4.19
N ALA A 148 0.11 23.44 -4.75
CA ALA A 148 0.94 22.56 -5.58
C ALA A 148 2.30 22.28 -4.92
N GLU A 149 2.25 21.82 -3.67
CA GLU A 149 3.43 21.46 -2.87
C GLU A 149 3.35 20.00 -2.45
N VAL A 150 4.47 19.31 -2.51
CA VAL A 150 4.62 17.91 -2.09
C VAL A 150 5.67 17.84 -1.01
N ASN A 151 5.28 17.34 0.17
CA ASN A 151 6.19 17.05 1.26
C ASN A 151 6.42 15.54 1.32
N LEU A 152 7.62 15.12 0.96
CA LEU A 152 8.14 13.78 1.14
C LEU A 152 8.96 13.76 2.43
N SER A 153 8.34 13.31 3.50
CA SER A 153 8.91 13.32 4.85
C SER A 153 9.75 12.08 5.14
N LEU A 154 9.58 11.00 4.38
CA LEU A 154 10.36 9.78 4.53
C LEU A 154 10.46 9.02 3.20
N ASN A 155 11.68 8.75 2.75
CA ASN A 155 11.97 7.68 1.81
C ASN A 155 12.05 6.36 2.59
N VAL A 156 11.18 5.41 2.28
CA VAL A 156 11.13 4.14 3.04
C VAL A 156 12.40 3.33 2.77
N GLN A 157 13.13 2.98 3.84
CA GLN A 157 14.51 2.49 3.77
C GLN A 157 14.63 0.97 3.50
N LYS A 158 13.52 0.23 3.60
CA LYS A 158 13.44 -1.19 3.23
C LYS A 158 12.04 -1.55 2.77
N VAL A 159 11.90 -1.99 1.53
CA VAL A 159 10.60 -2.38 0.94
C VAL A 159 10.73 -3.74 0.26
N HIS A 160 9.95 -4.72 0.69
CA HIS A 160 9.98 -6.04 0.08
C HIS A 160 9.34 -5.99 -1.31
N PHE A 161 10.04 -6.54 -2.29
CA PHE A 161 9.64 -6.62 -3.69
C PHE A 161 9.58 -8.08 -4.11
N SER A 162 8.48 -8.48 -4.73
CA SER A 162 8.36 -9.78 -5.41
C SER A 162 7.59 -9.62 -6.71
N THR A 163 7.61 -10.67 -7.51
CA THR A 163 6.82 -10.79 -8.73
C THR A 163 5.80 -11.89 -8.60
N TYR A 164 4.73 -11.82 -9.40
CA TYR A 164 3.77 -12.92 -9.46
C TYR A 164 4.43 -14.22 -9.96
N ASP A 165 5.16 -14.14 -11.07
CA ASP A 165 5.95 -15.26 -11.59
C ASP A 165 7.44 -15.02 -11.33
N LYS A 166 8.10 -16.04 -10.77
CA LYS A 166 9.52 -16.05 -10.41
C LYS A 166 10.43 -15.97 -11.64
N SER A 167 9.95 -16.40 -12.82
CA SER A 167 10.73 -16.43 -14.07
C SER A 167 11.31 -15.07 -14.44
N TYR A 168 10.60 -13.98 -14.14
CA TYR A 168 11.03 -12.60 -14.40
C TYR A 168 11.41 -11.80 -13.14
N LEU A 169 11.54 -12.45 -11.97
CA LEU A 169 11.84 -11.79 -10.70
C LEU A 169 13.16 -11.02 -10.74
N THR A 170 14.24 -11.66 -11.19
CA THR A 170 15.59 -11.07 -11.15
C THR A 170 15.72 -9.88 -12.10
N GLU A 171 15.16 -9.99 -13.31
CA GLU A 171 15.16 -8.91 -14.29
C GLU A 171 14.32 -7.73 -13.78
N SER A 172 13.09 -7.99 -13.31
CA SER A 172 12.19 -6.93 -12.83
C SER A 172 12.74 -6.26 -11.57
N PHE A 173 13.35 -7.02 -10.66
CA PHE A 173 14.03 -6.45 -9.50
C PHE A 173 15.14 -5.49 -9.91
N LYS A 174 15.96 -5.85 -10.90
CA LYS A 174 17.03 -4.96 -11.39
C LYS A 174 16.45 -3.65 -11.91
N THR A 175 15.42 -3.72 -12.76
CA THR A 175 14.74 -2.54 -13.31
C THR A 175 14.14 -1.66 -12.21
N ILE A 176 13.40 -2.24 -11.26
CA ILE A 176 12.74 -1.45 -10.21
C ILE A 176 13.74 -0.93 -9.16
N LYS A 177 14.87 -1.62 -8.94
CA LYS A 177 15.93 -1.15 -8.03
C LYS A 177 16.58 0.15 -8.52
N GLU A 178 16.62 0.39 -9.83
CA GLU A 178 17.07 1.67 -10.41
C GLU A 178 16.13 2.82 -10.04
N LEU A 179 14.82 2.55 -9.94
CA LEU A 179 13.82 3.53 -9.51
C LEU A 179 13.80 3.71 -7.98
N TYR A 180 13.91 2.60 -7.27
CA TYR A 180 13.72 2.50 -5.83
C TYR A 180 14.91 1.77 -5.17
N PRO A 181 15.97 2.50 -4.74
CA PRO A 181 17.20 1.88 -4.26
C PRO A 181 17.05 1.12 -2.94
N TYR A 182 15.93 1.24 -2.23
CA TYR A 182 15.69 0.57 -0.95
C TYR A 182 14.83 -0.70 -1.04
N ILE A 183 14.47 -1.15 -2.25
CA ILE A 183 13.75 -2.42 -2.38
C ILE A 183 14.66 -3.62 -2.07
N VAL A 184 14.09 -4.66 -1.46
CA VAL A 184 14.74 -5.95 -1.18
C VAL A 184 13.97 -7.07 -1.88
N LYS A 185 14.70 -7.96 -2.54
CA LYS A 185 14.11 -9.03 -3.36
C LYS A 185 13.57 -10.14 -2.46
N GLU A 186 12.33 -10.55 -2.69
CA GLU A 186 11.70 -11.72 -2.08
C GLU A 186 11.20 -12.69 -3.16
N GLU A 187 11.41 -13.98 -2.94
CA GLU A 187 10.94 -15.01 -3.87
C GLU A 187 9.47 -15.37 -3.66
N SER A 188 8.94 -15.11 -2.47
CA SER A 188 7.58 -15.44 -2.09
C SER A 188 6.69 -14.20 -2.17
N LEU A 189 5.71 -14.22 -3.08
CA LEU A 189 4.66 -13.20 -3.15
C LEU A 189 3.88 -13.10 -1.82
N TRP A 190 3.67 -14.24 -1.15
CA TRP A 190 3.06 -14.29 0.17
C TRP A 190 3.90 -13.59 1.23
N LYS A 191 5.22 -13.71 1.19
CA LYS A 191 6.08 -13.00 2.13
C LYS A 191 5.96 -11.49 1.94
N THR A 192 6.01 -10.99 0.70
CA THR A 192 5.76 -9.57 0.41
C THR A 192 4.38 -9.11 0.92
N ASN A 193 3.33 -9.91 0.72
CA ASN A 193 1.98 -9.56 1.16
C ASN A 193 1.80 -9.60 2.69
N LEU A 194 2.40 -10.57 3.37
CA LEU A 194 2.36 -10.69 4.84
C LEU A 194 3.33 -9.71 5.54
N GLU A 195 4.25 -9.09 4.80
CA GLU A 195 5.04 -7.94 5.26
C GLU A 195 4.28 -6.60 5.17
N ASN A 196 3.03 -6.60 4.69
CA ASN A 196 2.16 -5.43 4.85
C ASN A 196 1.88 -5.19 6.34
N GLY A 197 2.37 -4.07 6.87
CA GLY A 197 2.28 -3.73 8.30
C GLY A 197 1.00 -3.01 8.70
N ASN A 198 0.14 -2.65 7.74
CA ASN A 198 -1.08 -1.90 8.02
C ASN A 198 -2.15 -2.75 8.73
N PRO A 199 -2.46 -3.99 8.30
CA PRO A 199 -3.56 -4.75 8.89
C PRO A 199 -3.31 -5.17 10.34
N GLU A 200 -2.06 -5.26 10.79
CA GLU A 200 -1.72 -5.50 12.20
C GLU A 200 -1.87 -4.26 13.09
N VAL A 201 -1.67 -3.05 12.55
CA VAL A 201 -1.57 -1.81 13.37
C VAL A 201 -2.77 -0.88 13.26
N HIS A 202 -3.53 -0.93 12.18
CA HIS A 202 -4.63 0.01 12.00
C HIS A 202 -5.96 -0.49 12.55
N PRO A 203 -6.47 -1.69 12.21
CA PRO A 203 -7.83 -2.10 12.55
C PRO A 203 -8.07 -2.23 14.06
N GLY A 204 -7.29 -3.07 14.75
CA GLY A 204 -7.45 -3.33 16.18
C GLY A 204 -7.35 -2.06 17.02
N PRO A 205 -6.27 -1.27 16.87
CA PRO A 205 -6.15 0.02 17.56
C PRO A 205 -7.25 1.02 17.25
N THR A 206 -7.72 1.08 15.99
CA THR A 206 -8.82 1.99 15.63
C THR A 206 -10.13 1.55 16.28
N LEU A 207 -10.46 0.24 16.26
CA LEU A 207 -11.66 -0.29 16.91
C LEU A 207 -11.73 0.01 18.40
N LEU A 208 -10.60 -0.11 19.10
CA LEU A 208 -10.51 0.21 20.54
C LEU A 208 -10.68 1.70 20.84
N ASN A 209 -10.72 2.56 19.82
CA ASN A 209 -10.90 4.00 19.93
C ASN A 209 -12.15 4.51 19.20
N VAL A 210 -13.06 3.66 18.72
CA VAL A 210 -14.27 4.08 17.96
C VAL A 210 -15.09 5.11 18.75
N GLY A 211 -15.36 4.86 20.03
CA GLY A 211 -16.07 5.82 20.86
C GLY A 211 -15.31 7.14 21.12
N ARG A 212 -13.98 7.19 20.93
CA ARG A 212 -13.21 8.44 20.97
C ARG A 212 -13.28 9.16 19.62
N ILE A 213 -13.26 8.41 18.52
CA ILE A 213 -13.35 8.91 17.14
C ILE A 213 -14.69 9.60 16.90
N ASP A 214 -15.81 9.02 17.38
CA ASP A 214 -17.16 9.59 17.22
C ASP A 214 -17.32 11.02 17.77
N TYR A 215 -16.48 11.40 18.75
CA TYR A 215 -16.50 12.72 19.39
C TYR A 215 -15.24 13.54 19.10
N ALA A 216 -14.38 13.09 18.17
CA ALA A 216 -13.13 13.76 17.86
C ALA A 216 -13.27 14.78 16.74
N ASP A 217 -13.01 16.05 17.04
CA ASP A 217 -12.61 17.00 15.99
C ASP A 217 -11.18 16.69 15.52
N GLU A 218 -10.28 16.42 16.47
CA GLU A 218 -8.92 15.95 16.25
C GLU A 218 -8.64 14.70 17.10
N PHE A 219 -7.97 13.72 16.48
CA PHE A 219 -7.50 12.48 17.10
C PHE A 219 -6.24 12.01 16.39
N ALA A 220 -5.20 11.65 17.13
CA ALA A 220 -4.00 11.03 16.58
C ALA A 220 -3.88 9.56 17.03
N LEU A 221 -4.17 8.61 16.14
CA LEU A 221 -4.17 7.18 16.47
C LEU A 221 -2.84 6.73 17.08
N TYR A 222 -1.72 7.08 16.44
CA TYR A 222 -0.40 6.66 16.91
C TYR A 222 0.03 7.35 18.20
N LYS A 223 -0.41 8.58 18.46
CA LYS A 223 0.00 9.35 19.64
C LYS A 223 -0.89 9.09 20.86
N GLU A 224 -2.18 8.94 20.63
CA GLU A 224 -3.21 8.84 21.67
C GLU A 224 -3.82 7.44 21.76
N GLY A 225 -4.13 6.82 20.61
CA GLY A 225 -4.93 5.59 20.54
C GLY A 225 -4.15 4.29 20.76
N ILE A 226 -2.85 4.27 20.44
CA ILE A 226 -1.97 3.13 20.70
C ILE A 226 -1.42 3.22 22.13
N THR A 227 -2.19 2.67 23.07
CA THR A 227 -1.82 2.56 24.48
C THR A 227 -1.16 1.21 24.79
N PRO A 228 -0.60 0.98 26.00
CA PRO A 228 -0.11 -0.34 26.40
C PRO A 228 -1.15 -1.47 26.29
N HIS A 229 -2.44 -1.17 26.41
CA HIS A 229 -3.51 -2.18 26.28
C HIS A 229 -3.87 -2.42 24.81
N THR A 230 -3.98 -1.35 24.02
CA THR A 230 -4.17 -1.42 22.57
C THR A 230 -3.07 -2.24 21.91
N LEU A 231 -1.83 -2.07 22.37
CA LEU A 231 -0.66 -2.78 21.88
C LEU A 231 -0.75 -4.30 22.10
N LYS A 232 -1.45 -4.78 23.14
CA LYS A 232 -1.63 -6.23 23.36
C LYS A 232 -2.44 -6.88 22.24
N LEU A 233 -3.48 -6.20 21.75
CA LEU A 233 -4.28 -6.70 20.62
C LEU A 233 -3.47 -6.67 19.32
N LEU A 234 -2.71 -5.60 19.08
CA LEU A 234 -1.77 -5.50 17.96
C LEU A 234 -0.78 -6.68 17.95
N HIS A 235 -0.15 -6.97 19.10
CA HIS A 235 0.78 -8.11 19.21
C HIS A 235 0.08 -9.47 19.03
N ALA A 236 -1.19 -9.60 19.44
CA ALA A 236 -1.93 -10.83 19.21
C ALA A 236 -2.16 -11.09 17.71
N VAL A 237 -2.53 -10.05 16.95
CA VAL A 237 -2.64 -10.11 15.48
C VAL A 237 -1.28 -10.37 14.82
N GLU A 238 -0.23 -9.70 15.30
CA GLU A 238 1.14 -9.95 14.84
C GLU A 238 1.53 -11.42 15.00
N LEU A 239 1.30 -12.03 16.17
CA LEU A 239 1.64 -13.44 16.41
C LEU A 239 0.90 -14.40 15.47
N GLU A 240 -0.35 -14.11 15.13
CA GLU A 240 -1.12 -14.85 14.13
C GLU A 240 -0.50 -14.70 12.73
N ARG A 241 -0.17 -13.47 12.31
CA ARG A 241 0.54 -13.19 11.05
C ARG A 241 1.89 -13.90 10.95
N LEU A 242 2.70 -13.85 12.01
CA LEU A 242 3.99 -14.56 12.07
C LEU A 242 3.79 -16.08 11.98
N SER A 243 2.70 -16.62 12.54
CA SER A 243 2.38 -18.04 12.45
C SER A 243 1.97 -18.46 11.03
N LEU A 244 1.28 -17.60 10.29
CA LEU A 244 1.01 -17.80 8.86
C LEU A 244 2.33 -17.89 8.06
N GLY A 245 3.25 -16.95 8.29
CA GLY A 245 4.57 -16.97 7.65
C GLY A 245 5.35 -18.26 7.92
N ARG A 246 5.46 -18.65 9.19
CA ARG A 246 6.13 -19.91 9.59
C ARG A 246 5.51 -21.14 8.93
N LYS A 247 4.19 -21.20 8.82
CA LYS A 247 3.49 -22.30 8.15
C LYS A 247 3.81 -22.37 6.65
N LEU A 248 4.04 -21.23 6.01
CA LEU A 248 4.47 -21.11 4.61
C LEU A 248 5.99 -21.24 4.42
N GLY A 249 6.75 -21.48 5.49
CA GLY A 249 8.19 -21.76 5.43
C GLY A 249 9.10 -20.53 5.39
N PHE A 250 8.62 -19.35 5.82
CA PHE A 250 9.46 -18.15 5.93
C PHE A 250 9.20 -17.35 7.21
N GLU A 251 10.25 -16.67 7.67
CA GLU A 251 10.14 -15.74 8.80
C GLU A 251 9.71 -14.36 8.30
N LEU A 252 8.90 -13.70 9.11
CA LEU A 252 8.39 -12.35 8.91
C LEU A 252 8.94 -11.44 10.01
N ASN A 253 9.10 -10.16 9.68
CA ASN A 253 9.51 -9.16 10.65
C ASN A 253 8.43 -8.91 11.70
N THR A 254 8.84 -8.57 12.92
CA THR A 254 7.93 -8.02 13.94
C THR A 254 7.44 -6.62 13.53
N ALA A 255 6.30 -6.19 14.06
CA ALA A 255 5.74 -4.87 13.89
C ALA A 255 6.75 -3.78 14.25
N LYS A 256 7.52 -3.97 15.33
CA LYS A 256 8.62 -3.07 15.72
C LYS A 256 9.77 -3.14 14.71
N GLY A 257 10.30 -4.34 14.47
CA GLY A 257 11.47 -4.54 13.60
C GLY A 257 11.25 -3.99 12.19
N ALA A 258 10.09 -4.29 11.58
CA ALA A 258 9.73 -3.80 10.27
C ALA A 258 9.73 -2.26 10.18
N ARG A 259 9.32 -1.56 11.25
CA ARG A 259 9.23 -0.09 11.27
C ARG A 259 10.58 0.57 11.51
N ILE A 260 11.46 -0.08 12.27
CA ILE A 260 12.87 0.31 12.39
C ILE A 260 13.56 0.17 11.03
N GLU A 261 13.47 -1.02 10.40
CA GLU A 261 14.11 -1.28 9.10
C GLU A 261 13.61 -0.36 7.97
N ARG A 262 12.35 0.08 8.05
CA ARG A 262 11.74 1.00 7.08
C ARG A 262 12.12 2.47 7.32
N GLY A 263 12.76 2.79 8.44
CA GLY A 263 13.14 4.16 8.81
C GLY A 263 12.04 4.99 9.49
N TYR A 264 10.95 4.35 9.95
CA TYR A 264 9.89 5.07 10.68
C TYR A 264 10.18 5.24 12.18
N LEU A 265 11.01 4.36 12.75
CA LEU A 265 11.42 4.35 14.15
C LEU A 265 12.95 4.31 14.23
N SER A 266 13.54 4.93 15.27
CA SER A 266 14.98 4.85 15.53
C SER A 266 15.35 3.48 16.08
N ASN A 267 16.57 3.04 15.79
CA ASN A 267 17.17 1.86 16.40
C ASN A 267 17.71 2.15 17.82
N ASP A 268 17.92 3.42 18.17
CA ASP A 268 18.49 3.82 19.48
C ASP A 268 17.57 3.46 20.66
N ASP A 269 16.27 3.32 20.40
CA ASP A 269 15.24 3.02 21.40
C ASP A 269 14.64 1.61 21.19
N GLU A 270 15.39 0.66 20.61
CA GLU A 270 14.85 -0.67 20.27
C GLU A 270 14.28 -1.43 21.49
N ASP A 271 14.83 -1.19 22.68
CA ASP A 271 14.39 -1.79 23.95
C ASP A 271 13.07 -1.19 24.47
N GLU A 272 12.67 -0.01 24.00
CA GLU A 272 11.45 0.66 24.45
C GLU A 272 10.19 -0.02 23.90
N PRO A 273 9.07 -0.01 24.63
CA PRO A 273 7.84 -0.64 24.16
C PRO A 273 7.29 0.09 22.92
N LEU A 274 6.73 -0.66 21.98
CA LEU A 274 6.34 -0.15 20.67
C LEU A 274 5.33 1.01 20.74
N ASN A 275 4.44 1.05 21.74
CA ASN A 275 3.55 2.19 21.94
C ASN A 275 4.33 3.47 22.25
N LYS A 276 5.38 3.43 23.07
CA LYS A 276 6.19 4.63 23.35
C LYS A 276 6.86 5.12 22.06
N LEU A 277 7.41 4.20 21.28
CA LEU A 277 8.02 4.50 19.98
C LEU A 277 7.02 5.15 19.00
N PHE A 278 5.78 4.67 18.93
CA PHE A 278 4.74 5.33 18.14
C PHE A 278 4.42 6.73 18.67
N ASN A 279 4.20 6.86 19.98
CA ASN A 279 3.72 8.08 20.59
C ASN A 279 4.73 9.24 20.51
N THR A 280 6.03 8.93 20.48
CA THR A 280 7.12 9.92 20.43
C THR A 280 7.84 9.99 19.09
N SER A 281 7.52 9.13 18.12
CA SER A 281 8.16 9.16 16.80
C SER A 281 7.94 10.51 16.12
N PRO A 282 8.98 11.14 15.56
CA PRO A 282 8.84 12.39 14.81
C PRO A 282 8.02 12.21 13.53
N VAL A 283 7.84 10.97 13.06
CA VAL A 283 7.02 10.64 11.89
C VAL A 283 5.59 10.31 12.31
N PHE A 284 5.39 9.32 13.19
CA PHE A 284 4.04 8.84 13.51
C PHE A 284 3.23 9.81 14.39
N SER A 285 3.88 10.53 15.31
CA SER A 285 3.17 11.45 16.23
C SER A 285 2.54 12.65 15.53
N GLN A 286 2.92 12.92 14.28
CA GLN A 286 2.39 13.99 13.44
C GLN A 286 1.22 13.54 12.55
N ILE A 287 0.90 12.24 12.55
CA ILE A 287 -0.14 11.67 11.70
C ILE A 287 -1.49 11.79 12.44
N ASN A 288 -2.38 12.61 11.89
CA ASN A 288 -3.77 12.62 12.29
C ASN A 288 -4.39 11.24 12.02
N GLY A 289 -5.06 10.72 13.04
CA GLY A 289 -5.92 9.54 12.96
C GLY A 289 -7.24 9.85 12.27
N PRO A 290 -8.11 8.84 12.12
CA PRO A 290 -9.44 9.04 11.56
C PRO A 290 -10.31 9.87 12.50
N ASN A 291 -11.13 10.74 11.92
CA ASN A 291 -12.17 11.53 12.59
C ASN A 291 -13.59 10.97 12.34
N GLU A 292 -13.69 9.89 11.57
CA GLU A 292 -14.94 9.17 11.30
C GLU A 292 -14.66 7.66 11.31
N VAL A 293 -15.66 6.87 11.72
CA VAL A 293 -15.53 5.41 11.82
C VAL A 293 -15.42 4.76 10.44
N GLU A 294 -16.09 5.30 9.42
CA GLU A 294 -15.95 4.86 8.04
C GLU A 294 -14.65 5.42 7.43
N ASN A 295 -13.53 4.82 7.82
CA ASN A 295 -12.20 5.22 7.38
C ASN A 295 -11.40 4.02 6.84
N ARG A 296 -10.32 4.32 6.10
CA ARG A 296 -9.50 3.31 5.42
C ARG A 296 -8.79 2.33 6.37
N TYR A 297 -8.52 2.73 7.62
CA TYR A 297 -7.96 1.81 8.63
C TYR A 297 -8.89 0.66 8.97
N LEU A 298 -10.21 0.89 8.87
CA LEU A 298 -11.19 -0.17 9.00
C LEU A 298 -11.56 -0.73 7.62
N THR A 299 -12.00 0.09 6.68
CA THR A 299 -12.60 -0.42 5.43
C THR A 299 -11.61 -1.10 4.51
N GLU A 300 -10.35 -0.64 4.43
CA GLU A 300 -9.37 -1.18 3.49
C GLU A 300 -8.47 -2.22 4.14
N ASP A 301 -7.89 -1.91 5.31
CA ASP A 301 -6.95 -2.82 5.97
C ASP A 301 -7.63 -4.07 6.53
N ILE A 302 -8.95 -4.02 6.80
CA ILE A 302 -9.73 -5.23 7.11
C ILE A 302 -10.04 -6.00 5.83
N ALA A 303 -10.69 -5.36 4.86
CA ALA A 303 -11.19 -6.03 3.66
C ALA A 303 -10.06 -6.66 2.83
N TYR A 304 -8.92 -6.00 2.68
CA TYR A 304 -7.82 -6.46 1.82
C TYR A 304 -6.59 -6.97 2.59
N GLY A 305 -6.63 -6.93 3.93
CA GLY A 305 -5.58 -7.39 4.81
C GLY A 305 -6.04 -8.51 5.74
N LEU A 306 -6.83 -8.17 6.76
CA LEU A 306 -7.26 -9.13 7.77
C LEU A 306 -8.12 -10.27 7.21
N VAL A 307 -9.04 -9.98 6.29
CA VAL A 307 -9.87 -11.03 5.65
C VAL A 307 -9.00 -11.97 4.80
N LEU A 308 -7.99 -11.42 4.11
CA LEU A 308 -7.02 -12.23 3.36
C LEU A 308 -6.21 -13.13 4.30
N TRP A 309 -5.77 -12.61 5.44
CA TRP A 309 -5.01 -13.39 6.42
C TRP A 309 -5.86 -14.46 7.11
N SER A 310 -7.12 -14.15 7.44
CA SER A 310 -8.10 -15.11 7.99
C SER A 310 -8.39 -16.25 7.01
N SER A 311 -8.69 -15.93 5.76
CA SER A 311 -8.94 -16.95 4.73
C SER A 311 -7.70 -17.81 4.44
N LEU A 312 -6.51 -17.20 4.40
CA LEU A 312 -5.26 -17.95 4.32
C LEU A 312 -5.10 -18.91 5.49
N GLY A 313 -5.30 -18.44 6.73
CA GLY A 313 -5.22 -19.27 7.94
C GLY A 313 -6.14 -20.49 7.88
N LYS A 314 -7.38 -20.31 7.40
CA LYS A 314 -8.33 -21.42 7.19
C LYS A 314 -7.81 -22.45 6.19
N VAL A 315 -7.27 -21.99 5.06
CA VAL A 315 -6.76 -22.88 3.99
C VAL A 315 -5.52 -23.66 4.44
N ILE A 316 -4.59 -23.03 5.16
CA ILE A 316 -3.34 -23.67 5.57
C ILE A 316 -3.38 -24.27 6.99
N GLY A 317 -4.53 -24.24 7.66
CA GLY A 317 -4.72 -24.83 8.99
C GLY A 317 -4.02 -24.07 10.14
N VAL A 318 -3.96 -22.74 10.06
CA VAL A 318 -3.43 -21.86 11.11
C VAL A 318 -4.58 -21.04 11.69
N PRO A 319 -4.91 -21.19 12.99
CA PRO A 319 -5.95 -20.39 13.63
C PRO A 319 -5.58 -18.90 13.71
N THR A 320 -6.56 -18.05 13.43
CA THR A 320 -6.43 -16.58 13.48
C THR A 320 -7.55 -15.91 14.31
N PRO A 321 -7.77 -16.32 15.58
CA PRO A 321 -8.94 -15.90 16.35
C PRO A 321 -8.99 -14.39 16.66
N ASN A 322 -7.87 -13.70 16.84
CA ASN A 322 -7.86 -12.26 17.10
C ASN A 322 -8.17 -11.47 15.83
N ILE A 323 -7.59 -11.89 14.69
CA ILE A 323 -7.95 -11.36 13.36
C ILE A 323 -9.45 -11.55 13.12
N ASP A 324 -9.98 -12.76 13.34
CA ASP A 324 -11.40 -13.06 13.13
C ASP A 324 -12.32 -12.22 14.02
N ALA A 325 -11.95 -12.02 15.29
CA ALA A 325 -12.70 -11.19 16.23
C ALA A 325 -12.74 -9.72 15.79
N ILE A 326 -11.62 -9.18 15.32
CA ILE A 326 -11.55 -7.81 14.79
C ILE A 326 -12.47 -7.65 13.58
N ILE A 327 -12.45 -8.62 12.64
CA ILE A 327 -13.33 -8.60 11.46
C ILE A 327 -14.80 -8.59 11.89
N VAL A 328 -15.20 -9.44 12.84
CA VAL A 328 -16.58 -9.52 13.33
C VAL A 328 -17.04 -8.22 14.00
N ILE A 329 -16.21 -7.64 14.87
CA ILE A 329 -16.54 -6.40 15.58
C ILE A 329 -16.65 -5.24 14.59
N ALA A 330 -15.69 -5.10 13.68
CA ALA A 330 -15.74 -4.07 12.64
C ALA A 330 -16.95 -4.23 11.72
N SER A 331 -17.29 -5.46 11.35
CA SER A 331 -18.47 -5.77 10.54
C SER A 331 -19.76 -5.32 11.22
N THR A 332 -19.84 -5.52 12.54
CA THR A 332 -20.99 -5.08 13.36
C THR A 332 -21.08 -3.56 13.42
N ILE A 333 -19.95 -2.88 13.66
CA ILE A 333 -19.92 -1.41 13.82
C ILE A 333 -20.22 -0.69 12.50
N LEU A 334 -19.70 -1.21 11.38
CA LEU A 334 -19.87 -0.60 10.06
C LEU A 334 -21.09 -1.14 9.31
N GLU A 335 -21.88 -2.04 9.91
CA GLU A 335 -23.05 -2.68 9.29
C GLU A 335 -22.73 -3.32 7.93
N ARG A 336 -21.55 -3.93 7.80
CA ARG A 336 -21.02 -4.51 6.56
C ARG A 336 -20.44 -5.88 6.82
N ASP A 337 -20.70 -6.85 5.96
CA ASP A 337 -20.12 -8.19 6.10
C ASP A 337 -18.76 -8.27 5.39
N PHE A 338 -17.69 -8.03 6.14
CA PHE A 338 -16.34 -8.08 5.59
C PHE A 338 -15.90 -9.47 5.15
N TYR A 339 -16.50 -10.56 5.64
CA TYR A 339 -16.18 -11.90 5.12
C TYR A 339 -16.73 -12.11 3.70
N THR A 340 -17.83 -11.43 3.36
CA THR A 340 -18.42 -11.47 2.03
C THR A 340 -17.79 -10.44 1.09
N GLU A 341 -17.49 -9.24 1.59
CA GLU A 341 -16.95 -8.13 0.78
C GLU A 341 -15.43 -8.15 0.61
N GLY A 342 -14.72 -8.74 1.58
CA GLY A 342 -13.26 -8.74 1.63
C GLY A 342 -12.61 -9.71 0.66
N LEU A 343 -11.31 -9.52 0.48
CA LEU A 343 -10.46 -10.36 -0.35
C LEU A 343 -10.16 -11.67 0.37
N THR A 344 -10.59 -12.78 -0.23
CA THR A 344 -10.30 -14.12 0.27
C THR A 344 -9.36 -14.88 -0.66
N VAL A 345 -8.62 -15.85 -0.11
CA VAL A 345 -7.80 -16.79 -0.89
C VAL A 345 -8.65 -17.48 -1.98
N GLU A 346 -9.89 -17.84 -1.68
CA GLU A 346 -10.82 -18.45 -2.62
C GLU A 346 -11.18 -17.50 -3.77
N SER A 347 -11.39 -16.21 -3.48
CA SER A 347 -11.68 -15.19 -4.52
C SER A 347 -10.50 -14.92 -5.47
N LEU A 348 -9.29 -15.23 -5.03
CA LEU A 348 -8.07 -15.10 -5.83
C LEU A 348 -7.87 -16.29 -6.79
N GLY A 349 -8.38 -17.47 -6.44
CA GLY A 349 -8.12 -18.73 -7.15
C GLY A 349 -6.92 -19.47 -6.56
N LEU A 350 -7.18 -20.60 -5.90
CA LEU A 350 -6.17 -21.37 -5.16
C LEU A 350 -4.99 -21.81 -6.05
N GLU A 351 -5.27 -22.14 -7.31
CA GLU A 351 -4.29 -22.56 -8.29
C GLU A 351 -3.22 -21.50 -8.59
N LYS A 352 -3.53 -20.22 -8.34
CA LYS A 352 -2.62 -19.09 -8.58
C LYS A 352 -1.73 -18.75 -7.38
N LEU A 353 -1.99 -19.37 -6.23
CA LEU A 353 -1.41 -18.94 -4.95
C LEU A 353 -0.22 -19.80 -4.51
N GLY A 354 0.05 -20.92 -5.19
CA GLY A 354 1.19 -21.78 -4.89
C GLY A 354 1.22 -22.26 -3.44
N LEU A 355 0.04 -22.63 -2.90
CA LEU A 355 -0.14 -23.08 -1.52
C LEU A 355 -0.01 -24.60 -1.34
N GLU A 356 0.35 -25.34 -2.39
CA GLU A 356 0.56 -26.79 -2.40
C GLU A 356 1.97 -27.21 -1.96
#